data_AF-A0A9D6L0R9-F1
#
_entry.id   AF-A0A9D6L0R9-F1
#
_cell.length_a   1.000
_cell.length_b   1.000
_cell.length_c   1.000
_cell.angle_alpha   90.00
_cell.angle_beta   90.00
_cell.angle_gamma   90.00
#
_symmetry.space_group_name_H-M   'P 1'
#
loop_
_entity.id
_entity.type
_entity.pdbx_description
1 polymer ?
#
loop_
_entity_poly.entity_id
_entity_poly.type
_entity_poly.pdbx_seq_one_letter_code
_entity_poly.pdbx_strand_id
1 'polypeptide(L)' 'MIGMIGGTSWESTTHYYQLLNRLARERLGGKHSARLLLWSVDFAPIA' A
#
# COMPACT_ATOMS: atom_id res chain seq x y z
N MET A 1 5.42 -7.12 9.41
CA MET A 1 5.84 -6.11 8.42
C MET A 1 5.48 -6.67 7.07
N ILE A 2 4.76 -5.91 6.23
CA ILE A 2 4.30 -6.36 4.91
C ILE A 2 5.18 -5.71 3.82
N GLY A 3 5.60 -6.48 2.83
CA GLY A 3 6.20 -5.94 1.60
C GLY A 3 5.15 -5.87 0.49
N MET A 4 5.00 -4.71 -0.14
CA MET A 4 4.07 -4.49 -1.24
C MET A 4 4.85 -4.03 -2.47
N ILE A 5 4.78 -4.81 -3.56
CA ILE A 5 5.29 -4.41 -4.87
C ILE A 5 4.10 -3.81 -5.62
N GLY A 6 4.16 -2.51 -5.88
CA GLY A 6 3.16 -1.75 -6.61
C GLY A 6 3.74 -1.15 -7.88
N GLY A 7 2.98 -0.28 -8.53
CA GLY A 7 3.40 0.42 -9.74
C GLY A 7 3.11 -0.34 -11.04
N THR A 8 2.55 -1.55 -10.99
CA THR A 8 1.88 -2.19 -12.15
C THR A 8 0.71 -1.33 -12.67
N SER A 9 0.07 -0.60 -11.76
CA SER A 9 -0.51 0.73 -11.95
C SER A 9 -0.40 1.48 -10.60
N TRP A 10 -0.20 2.80 -10.63
CA TRP A 10 -0.06 3.59 -9.40
C TRP A 10 -1.40 3.76 -8.66
N GLU A 11 -2.52 3.74 -9.39
CA GLU A 11 -3.88 3.85 -8.85
C GLU A 11 -4.22 2.66 -7.95
N SER A 12 -3.96 1.44 -8.42
CA SER A 12 -4.18 0.21 -7.63
C SER A 12 -3.33 0.21 -6.35
N THR A 13 -2.07 0.64 -6.47
CA THR A 13 -1.12 0.72 -5.35
C THR A 13 -1.62 1.68 -4.26
N THR A 14 -2.12 2.84 -4.66
CA THR A 14 -2.70 3.83 -3.75
C THR A 14 -3.91 3.27 -3.03
N HIS A 15 -4.78 2.55 -3.75
CA HIS A 15 -5.96 1.92 -3.18
C HIS A 15 -5.60 0.90 -2.07
N TYR A 16 -4.61 0.02 -2.33
CA TYR A 16 -4.15 -0.95 -1.34
C TYR A 16 -3.50 -0.30 -0.12
N TYR A 17 -2.66 0.73 -0.32
CA TYR A 17 -2.06 1.47 0.78
C TYR A 17 -3.13 2.09 1.70
N GLN A 18 -4.15 2.72 1.13
CA GLN A 18 -5.25 3.31 1.89
C GLN A 18 -6.06 2.26 2.65
N LEU A 19 -6.34 1.12 2.02
CA LEU A 19 -7.07 0.02 2.66
C LEU A 19 -6.31 -0.52 3.87
N LEU A 20 -5.00 -0.78 3.72
CA LEU A 20 -4.16 -1.30 4.80
C LEU A 20 -4.11 -0.36 6.01
N ASN A 21 -3.97 0.95 5.78
CA ASN A 21 -3.95 1.94 6.86
C ASN A 21 -5.31 2.10 7.53
N ARG A 22 -6.41 2.04 6.77
CA ARG A 22 -7.77 2.03 7.34
C ARG A 22 -7.97 0.83 8.26
N LEU A 23 -7.60 -0.37 7.83
CA LEU A 23 -7.68 -1.59 8.64
C LEU A 23 -6.80 -1.52 9.89
N ALA A 24 -5.59 -0.95 9.78
CA ALA A 24 -4.70 -0.76 10.94
C ALA A 24 -5.35 0.18 11.97
N ARG A 25 -5.93 1.29 11.52
CA ARG A 25 -6.65 2.23 12.38
C ARG A 25 -7.90 1.60 13.00
N GLU A 26 -8.67 0.85 12.24
CA GLU A 26 -9.90 0.17 12.72
C GLU A 26 -9.59 -0.87 13.80
N ARG A 27 -8.51 -1.63 13.65
CA ARG A 27 -8.15 -2.70 14.58
C ARG A 27 -7.39 -2.23 15.82
N LEU A 28 -6.56 -1.19 15.67
CA LEU A 28 -5.64 -0.76 16.73
C LEU A 28 -6.03 0.61 17.34
N GLY A 29 -6.93 1.35 16.68
CA GLY A 29 -7.39 2.67 17.13
C GLY A 29 -6.40 3.81 16.85
N GLY A 30 -6.75 5.00 17.34
CA GLY A 30 -5.87 6.17 17.35
C GLY A 30 -5.26 6.53 15.99
N LYS A 31 -3.94 6.73 15.96
CA LYS A 31 -3.15 7.09 14.78
C LYS A 31 -2.32 5.91 14.24
N HIS A 32 -2.74 4.68 14.52
CA HIS A 32 -2.05 3.50 14.04
C HIS A 32 -2.09 3.43 12.51
N SER A 33 -0.94 3.10 11.93
CA SER A 33 -0.72 2.92 10.49
C SER A 33 -0.22 1.51 10.24
N ALA A 34 -0.44 1.00 9.02
CA ALA A 34 0.07 -0.31 8.64
C ALA A 34 1.59 -0.26 8.54
N ARG A 35 2.28 -1.18 9.22
CA ARG A 35 3.73 -1.33 9.12
C ARG A 35 4.09 -2.08 7.83
N LEU A 36 4.39 -1.32 6.77
CA LEU A 36 4.69 -1.84 5.44
C LEU A 36 5.87 -1.15 4.76
N LEU A 37 6.46 -1.84 3.79
CA LEU A 37 7.40 -1.30 2.80
C LEU A 37 6.74 -1.38 1.43
N LEU A 38 6.66 -0.25 0.73
CA LEU A 38 6.16 -0.16 -0.64
C LEU A 38 7.34 -0.02 -1.61
N TRP A 39 7.46 -0.95 -2.56
CA TRP A 39 8.29 -0.78 -3.74
C TRP A 39 7.39 -0.49 -4.92
N SER A 40 7.39 0.75 -5.42
CA SER A 40 6.66 1.10 -6.65
C SER A 40 7.60 0.95 -7.85
N VAL A 41 7.27 0.07 -8.80
CA VAL A 41 8.02 -0.09 -10.05
C VAL A 41 7.43 0.78 -11.16
N ASP A 42 8.25 1.14 -12.15
CA ASP A 42 7.74 1.70 -13.40
C ASP A 42 7.34 0.54 -14.32
N PHE A 43 6.04 0.40 -14.58
CA PHE A 43 5.49 -0.68 -15.39
C PHE A 43 5.22 -0.26 -16.85
N ALA A 44 5.43 1.02 -17.19
CA ALA A 44 5.31 1.48 -18.58
C ALA A 44 6.17 0.68 -19.58
N PRO A 45 7.38 0.19 -19.24
CA PRO A 45 8.19 -0.62 -20.16
C PRO A 45 7.66 -2.04 -20.42
N ILE A 46 6.69 -2.52 -19.64
CA ILE A 46 6.18 -3.91 -19.68
C ILE A 46 4.77 -3.98 -20.28
N ALA A 47 4.04 -2.85 -20.26
CA ALA A 47 2.64 -2.74 -20.69
C ALA A 47 2.47 -2.60 -22.21
#